data_AF-A0A1F5ZFV6-F1
#
_entry.id   AF-A0A1F5ZFV6-F1
#
_cell.length_a   1.000
_cell.length_b   1.000
_cell.length_c   1.000
_cell.angle_alpha   90.00
_cell.angle_beta   90.00
_cell.angle_gamma   90.00
#
_symmetry.space_group_name_H-M   'P 1'
#
loop_
_entity.id
_entity.type
_entity.pdbx_description
1 polymer ?
#
loop_
_entity_poly.entity_id
_entity_poly.type
_entity_poly.pdbx_seq_one_letter_code
_entity_poly.pdbx_strand_id
1 'polypeptide(L)'
;MITDADIKKLKAVFATKDDLTAMERRFNAKFATKDDLNRFATKDDLNRFATKDDLAAMEKRLKKEIVGDLVGYMGHTILPILNEHEKRLDRLEKHVGGFPPLA
;
A
#
# COMPACT_ATOMS: atom_id res chain seq x y z
N MET A 1 1.67 -61.20 -49.31
CA MET A 1 0.88 -61.08 -48.06
C MET A 1 1.78 -60.47 -47.00
N ILE A 2 1.25 -59.59 -46.15
CA ILE A 2 1.94 -59.20 -44.91
C ILE A 2 1.99 -60.42 -43.99
N THR A 3 3.11 -60.60 -43.29
CA THR A 3 3.37 -61.70 -42.36
C THR A 3 3.40 -61.23 -40.91
N ASP A 4 3.31 -62.14 -39.95
CA ASP A 4 3.45 -61.83 -38.52
C ASP A 4 4.82 -61.23 -38.17
N ALA A 5 5.86 -61.59 -38.93
CA ALA A 5 7.18 -60.99 -38.82
C ALA A 5 7.16 -59.51 -39.21
N ASP A 6 6.39 -59.14 -40.24
CA ASP A 6 6.17 -57.75 -40.65
C ASP A 6 5.39 -56.98 -39.57
N ILE A 7 4.34 -57.59 -39.00
CA ILE A 7 3.55 -56.99 -37.91
C ILE A 7 4.41 -56.76 -36.65
N LYS A 8 5.28 -57.71 -36.30
CA LYS A 8 6.19 -57.60 -35.16
C LYS A 8 7.22 -56.48 -35.35
N LYS A 9 7.76 -56.33 -36.57
CA LYS A 9 8.65 -55.21 -36.92
C LYS A 9 7.92 -53.88 -36.81
N LEU A 10 6.69 -53.77 -37.33
CA LEU A 10 5.90 -52.53 -37.23
C LEU A 10 5.64 -52.14 -35.78
N LYS A 11 5.24 -53.08 -34.92
CA LYS A 11 5.03 -52.81 -33.48
C LYS A 11 6.28 -52.33 -32.73
N ALA A 12 7.47 -52.67 -33.22
CA ALA A 12 8.73 -52.22 -32.62
C ALA A 12 9.17 -50.84 -33.12
N VAL A 13 8.66 -50.38 -34.27
CA VAL A 13 9.02 -49.10 -34.89
C VAL A 13 8.07 -47.98 -34.49
N PHE A 14 6.79 -48.29 -34.29
CA PHE A 14 5.79 -47.29 -33.92
C PHE A 14 5.77 -47.01 -32.42
N ALA A 15 5.60 -45.72 -32.08
CA ALA A 15 5.33 -45.30 -30.71
C ALA A 15 4.02 -45.95 -30.21
N THR A 16 4.06 -46.35 -28.94
CA THR A 16 2.94 -46.92 -28.22
C THR A 16 2.17 -45.85 -27.46
N LYS A 17 1.02 -46.23 -26.90
CA LYS A 17 0.26 -45.37 -25.98
C LYS A 17 1.10 -44.96 -24.76
N ASP A 18 1.97 -45.84 -24.29
CA ASP A 18 2.82 -45.59 -23.12
C ASP A 18 3.90 -44.56 -23.44
N ASP A 19 4.47 -44.59 -24.64
CA ASP A 19 5.43 -43.57 -25.11
C ASP A 19 4.82 -42.16 -25.12
N LEU A 20 3.58 -42.05 -25.63
CA LEU A 20 2.82 -40.80 -25.65
C LEU A 20 2.48 -40.32 -24.24
N THR A 21 2.06 -41.23 -23.37
CA THR A 21 1.74 -40.91 -21.96
C THR A 21 2.99 -40.45 -21.20
N ALA A 22 4.14 -41.08 -21.45
CA ALA A 22 5.41 -40.68 -20.84
C ALA A 22 5.86 -39.30 -21.34
N MET A 23 5.64 -39.00 -22.62
CA MET A 23 5.91 -37.68 -23.18
C MET A 23 5.03 -36.60 -22.57
N GLU A 24 3.72 -36.85 -22.45
CA GLU A 24 2.75 -35.94 -21.82
C GLU A 24 3.13 -35.63 -20.36
N ARG A 25 3.46 -36.66 -19.56
CA ARG A 25 3.89 -36.48 -18.17
C ARG A 25 5.13 -35.60 -18.05
N ARG A 26 6.14 -35.83 -18.89
CA ARG A 26 7.38 -35.02 -18.90
C ARG A 26 7.13 -33.57 -19.30
N PHE A 27 6.18 -33.35 -20.21
CA PHE A 27 5.81 -32.01 -20.66
C PHE A 27 5.07 -31.26 -19.55
N ASN A 28 4.06 -31.88 -18.95
CA ASN A 28 3.26 -31.28 -17.87
C ASN A 28 4.08 -31.01 -16.60
N ALA A 29 5.10 -31.82 -16.31
CA ALA A 29 5.98 -31.58 -15.17
C ALA A 29 6.91 -30.36 -15.32
N LYS A 30 7.07 -29.81 -16.53
CA LYS A 30 7.98 -28.69 -16.79
C LYS A 30 7.30 -27.32 -16.81
N PHE A 31 5.98 -27.27 -16.96
CA PHE A 31 5.24 -26.03 -17.15
C PHE A 31 4.16 -25.87 -16.09
N ALA A 32 3.90 -24.62 -15.70
CA ALA A 32 2.74 -24.32 -14.89
C ALA A 32 1.45 -24.62 -15.67
N THR A 33 0.49 -25.24 -14.99
CA THR A 33 -0.86 -25.47 -15.49
C THR A 33 -1.74 -24.24 -15.27
N LYS A 34 -2.96 -24.25 -15.82
CA LYS A 34 -3.93 -23.19 -15.54
C LYS A 34 -4.29 -23.13 -14.05
N ASP A 35 -4.37 -24.28 -13.39
CA ASP A 35 -4.73 -24.35 -11.97
C ASP A 35 -3.64 -23.74 -11.08
N ASP A 36 -2.37 -23.84 -11.47
CA ASP A 36 -1.25 -23.20 -10.77
C ASP A 36 -1.34 -21.67 -10.75
N LEU A 37 -2.03 -21.08 -11.74
CA LEU A 37 -2.16 -19.64 -11.92
C LEU A 37 -3.36 -19.03 -11.18
N ASN A 38 -4.36 -19.83 -10.82
CA ASN A 38 -5.61 -19.35 -10.19
C ASN A 38 -5.39 -18.66 -8.83
N ARG A 39 -4.26 -18.91 -8.16
CA ARG A 39 -3.90 -18.31 -6.87
C ARG A 39 -3.27 -16.92 -6.97
N PHE A 40 -2.93 -16.46 -8.16
CA PHE A 40 -2.26 -15.17 -8.35
C PHE A 40 -3.28 -14.05 -8.57
N ALA A 41 -3.07 -12.92 -7.90
CA ALA A 41 -3.82 -11.71 -8.16
C ALA A 41 -3.52 -11.19 -9.57
N THR A 42 -4.55 -10.66 -10.22
CA THR A 42 -4.45 -9.94 -11.49
C THR A 42 -4.07 -8.48 -11.26
N LYS A 43 -3.76 -7.76 -12.34
CA LYS A 43 -3.53 -6.31 -12.25
C LYS A 43 -4.78 -5.56 -11.79
N ASP A 44 -5.95 -6.01 -12.21
CA ASP A 44 -7.22 -5.38 -11.85
C ASP A 44 -7.52 -5.52 -10.35
N ASP A 45 -7.12 -6.64 -9.73
CA ASP A 45 -7.22 -6.84 -8.28
C ASP A 45 -6.43 -5.80 -7.47
N LEU A 46 -5.38 -5.24 -8.06
CA LEU A 46 -4.47 -4.27 -7.43
C LEU A 46 -4.92 -2.82 -7.56
N ASN A 47 -5.79 -2.49 -8.51
CA ASN A 47 -6.21 -1.10 -8.80
C ASN A 47 -6.94 -0.42 -7.63
N ARG A 48 -7.48 -1.19 -6.68
CA ARG A 48 -8.18 -0.69 -5.49
C ARG A 48 -7.26 -0.27 -4.35
N PHE A 49 -5.96 -0.56 -4.43
CA PHE A 49 -5.03 -0.27 -3.34
C PHE A 49 -4.41 1.11 -3.52
N ALA A 50 -4.39 1.88 -2.43
CA ALA A 50 -3.65 3.13 -2.36
C ALA A 50 -2.14 2.86 -2.45
N THR A 51 -1.43 3.77 -3.12
CA THR A 51 0.01 3.77 -3.20
C THR A 51 0.63 4.44 -1.97
N LYS A 52 1.95 4.32 -1.82
CA LYS A 52 2.68 5.05 -0.76
C LYS A 52 2.57 6.57 -0.95
N ASP A 53 2.49 7.04 -2.18
CA ASP A 53 2.38 8.47 -2.49
C ASP A 53 1.00 9.01 -2.09
N ASP A 54 -0.06 8.22 -2.27
CA ASP A 54 -1.40 8.58 -1.79
C ASP A 54 -1.41 8.77 -0.27
N LEU A 55 -0.76 7.86 0.47
CA LEU A 55 -0.64 7.95 1.93
C LEU A 55 0.18 9.16 2.37
N ALA A 56 1.31 9.44 1.71
CA ALA A 56 2.13 10.61 2.00
C ALA A 56 1.38 11.92 1.72
N ALA A 57 0.57 11.96 0.66
CA ALA A 57 -0.29 13.10 0.36
C ALA A 57 -1.37 13.30 1.43
N MET A 58 -2.00 12.22 1.91
CA MET A 58 -2.96 12.27 3.02
C MET A 58 -2.31 12.78 4.31
N GLU A 59 -1.13 12.27 4.68
CA GLU A 59 -0.40 12.71 5.87
C GLU A 59 -0.08 14.21 5.81
N LYS A 60 0.39 14.69 4.66
CA LYS A 60 0.69 16.11 4.45
C LYS A 60 -0.55 16.99 4.58
N ARG A 61 -1.70 16.55 4.05
CA ARG A 61 -2.98 17.27 4.16
C ARG A 61 -3.42 17.34 5.62
N LEU A 62 -3.44 16.22 6.32
CA LEU A 62 -3.80 16.16 7.75
C LEU A 62 -2.93 17.09 8.60
N LYS A 63 -1.60 17.06 8.40
CA LYS A 63 -0.69 17.97 9.10
C LYS A 63 -0.99 19.43 8.78
N LYS A 64 -1.25 19.77 7.51
CA LYS A 64 -1.51 21.15 7.09
C LYS A 64 -2.84 21.67 7.63
N GLU A 65 -3.90 20.88 7.55
CA GLU A 65 -5.24 21.27 8.04
C GLU A 65 -5.22 21.44 9.56
N ILE A 66 -4.77 20.43 10.31
CA ILE A 66 -4.80 20.49 11.77
C ILE A 66 -3.85 21.55 12.33
N VAL A 67 -2.58 21.53 11.91
CA VAL A 67 -1.57 22.47 12.46
C VAL A 67 -1.82 23.88 11.92
N GLY A 68 -2.20 24.00 10.65
CA GLY A 68 -2.49 25.29 10.03
C GLY A 68 -3.66 26.00 10.70
N ASP A 69 -4.77 25.30 10.94
CA ASP A 69 -5.95 25.88 11.59
C ASP A 69 -5.67 26.28 13.03
N LEU A 70 -4.94 25.45 13.79
CA LEU A 70 -4.52 25.79 15.15
C LEU A 70 -3.62 27.01 15.20
N VAL A 71 -2.59 27.07 14.35
CA VAL A 71 -1.67 28.21 14.28
C VAL A 71 -2.40 29.47 13.84
N GLY A 72 -3.30 29.36 12.86
CA GLY A 72 -4.14 30.47 12.40
C GLY A 72 -5.05 30.99 13.51
N TYR A 73 -5.75 30.11 14.23
CA TYR A 73 -6.59 30.49 15.36
C TYR A 73 -5.79 31.17 16.49
N MET A 74 -4.62 30.62 16.84
CA MET A 74 -3.73 31.24 17.81
C MET A 74 -3.29 32.64 17.36
N GLY A 75 -2.88 32.79 16.10
CA GLY A 75 -2.39 34.05 15.56
C GLY A 75 -3.47 35.14 15.46
N HIS A 76 -4.65 34.79 14.97
CA HIS A 76 -5.71 35.76 14.71
C HIS A 76 -6.64 36.03 15.90
N THR A 77 -6.80 35.06 16.81
CA THR A 77 -7.76 35.19 17.92
C THR A 77 -7.02 35.31 19.25
N ILE A 78 -6.11 34.39 19.56
CA ILE A 78 -5.51 34.30 20.89
C ILE A 78 -4.44 35.38 21.11
N LEU A 79 -3.53 35.60 20.16
CA LEU A 79 -2.47 36.60 20.31
C LEU A 79 -3.00 38.03 20.54
N PRO A 80 -4.01 38.52 19.79
CA PRO A 80 -4.58 39.84 20.07
C PRO A 80 -5.20 39.95 21.47
N ILE A 81 -5.88 38.90 21.93
CA ILE A 81 -6.48 38.86 23.27
C ILE A 81 -5.38 38.93 24.33
N LEU A 82 -4.31 38.14 24.19
CA LEU A 82 -3.19 38.13 25.14
C LEU A 82 -2.47 39.48 25.17
N ASN A 83 -2.21 40.09 24.01
CA ASN A 83 -1.58 41.41 23.94
C ASN A 83 -2.43 42.49 24.60
N GLU A 84 -3.75 42.44 24.45
CA GLU A 84 -4.63 43.38 25.15
C GLU A 84 -4.66 43.11 26.66
N HIS A 85 -4.65 41.84 27.06
CA HIS A 85 -4.55 41.47 28.47
C HIS A 85 -3.24 41.94 29.10
N GLU A 86 -2.10 41.81 28.42
CA GLU A 86 -0.79 42.31 28.86
C GLU A 86 -0.83 43.83 29.07
N LYS A 87 -1.35 44.59 28.10
CA LYS A 87 -1.54 46.05 28.25
C LYS A 87 -2.45 46.42 29.41
N ARG A 88 -3.48 45.61 29.70
CA ARG A 88 -4.39 45.83 30.84
C ARG A 88 -3.69 45.55 32.17
N LEU A 89 -2.86 44.51 32.23
CA LEU A 89 -2.04 44.20 33.40
C LEU A 89 -1.06 45.34 33.70
N ASP A 90 -0.33 45.84 32.70
CA ASP A 90 0.56 46.99 32.86
C ASP A 90 -0.13 48.21 33.48
N ARG A 91 -1.38 48.49 33.04
CA ARG A 91 -2.17 49.60 33.59
C ARG A 91 -2.57 49.36 35.03
N LEU A 92 -2.95 48.13 35.39
CA LEU A 92 -3.32 47.76 36.75
C LEU A 92 -2.11 47.83 37.68
N GLU A 93 -0.98 47.25 37.29
CA GLU A 93 0.25 47.25 38.08
C GLU A 93 0.71 48.68 38.43
N LYS A 94 0.65 49.61 37.46
CA LYS A 94 0.93 51.03 37.70
C LYS A 94 -0.05 51.68 38.68
N HIS A 95 -1.31 51.26 38.69
CA HIS A 95 -2.34 51.83 39.56
C HIS A 95 -2.24 51.31 41.01
N VAL A 96 -1.88 50.04 41.19
CA VAL A 96 -1.81 49.39 42.51
C VAL A 96 -0.43 49.44 43.16
N GLY A 97 0.58 50.02 42.50
CA GLY A 97 1.94 50.18 43.03
C GLY A 97 2.87 48.98 42.80
N GLY A 98 2.50 48.08 41.88
CA GLY A 98 3.21 46.83 41.59
C GLY A 98 2.98 45.75 42.65
N PHE A 99 2.99 44.49 42.22
CA PHE A 99 3.03 43.36 43.15
C PHE A 99 4.48 43.09 43.55
N PRO A 100 4.78 42.85 44.85
CA PRO A 100 6.09 42.35 45.23
C PRO A 100 6.35 41.00 44.54
N PRO A 101 7.61 40.70 44.16
CA PRO A 101 7.94 39.42 43.53
C PRO A 101 7.51 38.27 44.43
N LEU A 102 6.93 37.23 43.83
CA LEU A 102 6.60 35.99 44.53
C LEU A 102 7.91 35.35 45.00
N ALA A 103 7.98 35.03 46.30
CA ALA A 103 9.12 34.37 46.93
C ALA A 103 9.33 32.94 46.43
#